data_AF-A0A2R6HL12-F1
#
_entry.id   AF-A0A2R6HL12-F1
#
_cell.length_a   1.000
_cell.length_b   1.000
_cell.length_c   1.000
_cell.angle_alpha   90.00
_cell.angle_beta   90.00
_cell.angle_gamma   90.00
#
_symmetry.space_group_name_H-M   'P 1'
#
loop_
_entity.id
_entity.type
_entity.pdbx_description
1 polymer ?
#
loop_
_entity_poly.entity_id
_entity_poly.type
_entity_poly.pdbx_seq_one_letter_code
_entity_poly.pdbx_strand_id
1 'polypeptide(L)'
;MGLYDRYLGARLRYTDASLPETVALILTERDLLEQGAYRTLEEWFEWAFEYGAEQVVIYVSVLDEGVVGTIRRELEAVEAPRTVAVRGPEDDERADAPVLVSIGLGGKHEFATAVRKVAHAVDAGELDPEEVDEEDVERELVFPVDPDLVVKTGAERLSDFM
;
A
#
# COMPACT_ATOMS: atom_id res chain seq x y z
N MET A 1 -1.14 17.88 -19.60
CA MET A 1 0.00 18.62 -19.04
C MET A 1 0.27 19.93 -19.76
N GLY A 2 0.37 21.02 -19.02
CA GLY A 2 0.75 22.35 -19.51
C GLY A 2 2.27 22.56 -19.63
N LEU A 3 2.69 23.75 -20.05
CA LEU A 3 4.12 24.10 -20.20
C LEU A 3 4.88 24.08 -18.85
N TYR A 4 4.21 24.45 -17.77
CA TYR A 4 4.81 24.47 -16.44
C TYR A 4 5.08 23.06 -15.91
N ASP A 5 4.14 22.12 -16.09
CA ASP A 5 4.32 20.72 -15.71
C ASP A 5 5.49 20.09 -16.45
N ARG A 6 5.61 20.35 -17.76
CA ARG A 6 6.76 19.88 -18.57
C ARG A 6 8.09 20.45 -18.07
N TYR A 7 8.11 21.71 -17.64
CA TYR A 7 9.29 22.34 -17.08
C TYR A 7 9.69 21.70 -15.75
N LEU A 8 8.74 21.49 -14.84
CA LEU A 8 9.01 20.83 -13.55
C LEU A 8 9.44 19.37 -13.76
N GLY A 9 8.77 18.64 -14.65
CA GLY A 9 9.12 17.27 -14.98
C GLY A 9 10.52 17.14 -15.57
N ALA A 10 10.91 18.06 -16.47
CA ALA A 10 12.28 18.12 -16.97
C ALA A 10 13.28 18.40 -15.82
N ARG A 11 12.95 19.31 -14.91
CA ARG A 11 13.84 19.64 -13.79
C ARG A 11 14.02 18.47 -12.82
N LEU A 12 12.97 17.69 -12.56
CA LEU A 12 13.06 16.45 -11.78
C LEU A 12 13.92 15.41 -12.49
N ARG A 13 13.79 15.24 -13.80
CA ARG A 13 14.60 14.28 -14.58
C ARG A 13 16.09 14.61 -14.64
N TYR A 14 16.46 15.88 -14.48
CA TYR A 14 17.85 16.34 -14.49
C TYR A 14 18.36 16.72 -13.09
N THR A 15 17.67 16.31 -12.03
CA THR A 15 18.14 16.53 -10.66
C THR A 15 19.20 15.48 -10.29
N ASP A 16 20.17 15.87 -9.48
CA ASP A 16 21.13 14.94 -8.86
C ASP A 16 20.63 14.40 -7.51
N ALA A 17 19.42 14.79 -7.10
CA ALA A 17 18.80 14.32 -5.86
C ALA A 17 18.26 12.89 -6.02
N SER A 18 18.37 12.08 -4.97
CA SER A 18 17.67 10.80 -4.87
C SER A 18 16.16 11.02 -4.87
N LEU A 19 15.47 10.35 -5.78
CA LEU A 19 14.01 10.30 -5.83
C LEU A 19 13.53 9.05 -5.08
N PRO A 20 12.29 9.04 -4.56
CA PRO A 20 11.77 7.88 -3.85
C PRO A 20 11.63 6.69 -4.79
N GLU A 21 12.19 5.55 -4.39
CA GLU A 21 12.11 4.28 -5.11
C GLU A 21 10.83 3.53 -4.71
N THR A 22 10.41 3.65 -3.45
CA THR A 22 9.16 3.08 -2.91
C THR A 22 8.21 4.19 -2.47
N VAL A 23 7.04 4.27 -3.12
CA VAL A 23 6.03 5.29 -2.80
C VAL A 23 4.76 4.63 -2.25
N ALA A 24 4.35 5.03 -1.05
CA ALA A 24 3.10 4.62 -0.44
C ALA A 24 1.99 5.67 -0.61
N LEU A 25 0.80 5.24 -1.01
CA LEU A 25 -0.41 6.06 -1.08
C LEU A 25 -1.47 5.50 -0.12
N ILE A 26 -1.87 6.32 0.85
CA ILE A 26 -2.88 5.97 1.84
C ILE A 26 -4.21 6.61 1.44
N LEU A 27 -5.19 5.76 1.19
CA LEU A 27 -6.56 6.08 0.81
C LEU A 27 -7.55 5.52 1.84
N THR A 28 -8.76 6.06 1.82
CA THR A 28 -9.93 5.51 2.49
C THR A 28 -10.95 5.03 1.47
N GLU A 29 -11.90 4.21 1.90
CA GLU A 29 -13.08 3.86 1.07
C GLU A 29 -13.78 5.10 0.51
N ARG A 30 -13.79 6.21 1.25
CA ARG A 30 -14.42 7.47 0.83
C ARG A 30 -13.70 8.14 -0.32
N ASP A 31 -12.37 8.08 -0.35
CA ASP A 31 -11.58 8.64 -1.44
C ASP A 31 -11.89 7.90 -2.76
N LEU A 32 -12.13 6.59 -2.69
CA LEU A 32 -12.49 5.77 -3.85
C LEU A 32 -13.95 5.91 -4.31
N LEU A 33 -14.82 6.47 -3.47
CA LEU A 33 -16.22 6.76 -3.82
C LEU A 33 -16.38 8.07 -4.60
N GLU A 34 -15.36 8.94 -4.59
CA GLU A 34 -15.39 10.19 -5.34
C GLU A 34 -15.45 9.97 -6.85
N GLN A 35 -16.15 10.86 -7.55
CA GLN A 35 -16.33 10.72 -8.99
C GLN A 35 -14.99 10.83 -9.72
N GLY A 36 -14.59 9.75 -10.40
CA GLY A 36 -13.32 9.70 -11.14
C GLY A 36 -12.11 9.32 -10.30
N ALA A 37 -12.29 8.88 -9.05
CA ALA A 37 -11.20 8.47 -8.18
C ALA A 37 -10.25 7.44 -8.82
N TYR A 38 -10.79 6.40 -9.46
CA TYR A 38 -9.98 5.38 -10.13
C TYR A 38 -9.17 5.94 -11.29
N ARG A 39 -9.72 6.88 -12.09
CA ARG A 39 -8.95 7.54 -13.15
C ARG A 39 -7.80 8.38 -12.58
N THR A 40 -8.05 9.09 -11.48
CA THR A 40 -7.00 9.83 -10.78
C THR A 40 -5.92 8.88 -10.26
N LEU A 41 -6.30 7.69 -9.82
CA LEU A 41 -5.36 6.66 -9.38
C LEU A 41 -4.50 6.12 -10.54
N GLU A 42 -5.12 5.87 -11.70
CA GLU A 42 -4.43 5.48 -12.94
C GLU A 42 -3.39 6.55 -13.37
N GLU A 43 -3.81 7.82 -13.43
CA GLU A 43 -2.92 8.96 -13.72
C GLU A 43 -1.78 9.08 -12.69
N TRP A 44 -2.07 8.78 -11.42
CA TRP A 44 -1.07 8.80 -10.36
C TRP A 44 -0.03 7.66 -10.51
N PHE A 45 -0.46 6.45 -10.90
CA PHE A 45 0.48 5.37 -11.22
C PHE A 45 1.41 5.76 -12.36
N GLU A 46 0.88 6.36 -13.43
CA GLU A 46 1.70 6.86 -14.54
C GLU A 46 2.80 7.80 -14.03
N TRP A 47 2.46 8.75 -13.16
CA TRP A 47 3.44 9.68 -12.60
C TRP A 47 4.46 9.00 -11.70
N ALA A 48 4.03 8.12 -10.79
CA ALA A 48 4.95 7.45 -9.87
C ALA A 48 6.07 6.74 -10.65
N PHE A 49 5.72 5.95 -11.66
CA PHE A 49 6.69 5.24 -12.48
C PHE A 49 7.43 6.16 -13.47
N GLU A 50 6.80 7.21 -14.00
CA GLU A 50 7.48 8.19 -14.88
C GLU A 50 8.63 8.90 -14.16
N TYR A 51 8.48 9.15 -12.86
CA TYR A 51 9.47 9.83 -12.03
C TYR A 51 10.42 8.89 -11.27
N GLY A 52 10.39 7.58 -11.57
CA GLY A 52 11.43 6.65 -11.15
C GLY A 52 11.11 5.79 -9.93
N ALA A 53 9.87 5.78 -9.44
CA ALA A 53 9.47 4.77 -8.45
C ALA A 53 9.64 3.36 -9.04
N GLU A 54 10.22 2.45 -8.28
CA GLU A 54 10.33 1.04 -8.62
C GLU A 54 9.15 0.25 -8.05
N GLN A 55 8.70 0.66 -6.86
CA GLN A 55 7.58 0.06 -6.17
C GLN A 55 6.57 1.12 -5.70
N VAL A 56 5.30 0.76 -5.82
CA VAL A 56 4.16 1.55 -5.37
C VAL A 56 3.30 0.68 -4.45
N VAL A 57 2.96 1.22 -3.29
CA VAL A 57 2.12 0.55 -2.29
C VAL A 57 0.89 1.40 -2.03
N ILE A 58 -0.29 0.80 -2.01
CA ILE A 58 -1.54 1.49 -1.70
C ILE A 58 -2.15 0.82 -0.48
N TYR A 59 -2.51 1.63 0.51
CA TYR A 59 -3.29 1.19 1.65
C TYR A 59 -4.68 1.82 1.57
N VAL A 60 -5.71 0.98 1.48
CA VAL A 60 -7.11 1.38 1.46
C VAL A 60 -7.73 0.99 2.80
N SER A 61 -7.99 1.97 3.65
CA SER A 61 -8.73 1.76 4.89
C SER A 61 -10.23 1.69 4.60
N VAL A 62 -10.85 0.60 5.03
CA VAL A 62 -12.30 0.40 4.99
C VAL A 62 -12.86 0.28 6.40
N LEU A 63 -14.10 0.73 6.59
CA LEU A 63 -14.82 0.58 7.86
C LEU A 63 -15.78 -0.61 7.85
N ASP A 64 -16.20 -1.04 6.65
CA ASP A 64 -17.14 -2.13 6.43
C ASP A 64 -16.51 -3.21 5.54
N GLU A 65 -16.38 -4.43 6.06
CA GLU A 65 -15.88 -5.58 5.28
C GLU A 65 -16.75 -5.86 4.05
N GLY A 66 -18.03 -5.48 4.07
CA GLY A 66 -18.96 -5.65 2.96
C GLY A 66 -18.55 -4.91 1.68
N VAL A 67 -17.73 -3.86 1.78
CA VAL A 67 -17.24 -3.11 0.60
C VAL A 67 -15.96 -3.67 -0.01
N VAL A 68 -15.21 -4.51 0.73
CA VAL A 68 -13.89 -5.03 0.32
C VAL A 68 -13.93 -5.68 -1.05
N GLY A 69 -14.90 -6.57 -1.28
CA GLY A 69 -15.00 -7.30 -2.56
C GLY A 69 -15.30 -6.39 -3.75
N THR A 70 -16.03 -5.29 -3.53
CA THR A 70 -16.30 -4.30 -4.58
C THR A 70 -15.03 -3.51 -4.88
N ILE A 71 -14.39 -2.96 -3.85
CA ILE A 71 -13.15 -2.20 -3.98
C ILE A 71 -12.06 -3.03 -4.65
N ARG A 72 -11.91 -4.31 -4.24
CA ARG A 72 -10.95 -5.24 -4.86
C ARG A 72 -11.14 -5.34 -6.36
N ARG A 73 -12.38 -5.61 -6.80
CA ARG A 73 -12.68 -5.78 -8.23
C ARG A 73 -12.37 -4.51 -9.03
N GLU A 74 -12.70 -3.34 -8.50
CA GLU A 74 -12.40 -2.07 -9.19
C GLU A 74 -10.89 -1.82 -9.24
N LEU A 75 -10.15 -2.08 -8.14
CA LEU A 75 -8.69 -1.92 -8.09
C LEU A 75 -7.93 -2.95 -8.93
N GLU A 76 -8.47 -4.14 -9.15
CA GLU A 76 -7.91 -5.11 -10.10
C GLU A 76 -8.13 -4.71 -11.56
N ALA A 77 -9.11 -3.82 -11.83
CA ALA A 77 -9.47 -3.38 -13.16
C ALA A 77 -8.78 -2.08 -13.61
N VAL A 78 -8.05 -1.40 -12.71
CA VAL A 78 -7.35 -0.15 -13.03
C VAL A 78 -6.21 -0.38 -14.03
N GLU A 79 -6.03 0.59 -14.91
CA GLU A 79 -4.87 0.60 -15.80
C GLU A 79 -3.62 1.12 -15.06
N ALA A 80 -2.57 0.30 -15.00
CA ALA A 80 -1.29 0.68 -14.40
C ALA A 80 -0.11 0.33 -15.32
N PRO A 81 0.99 1.12 -15.32
CA PRO A 81 2.18 0.81 -16.11
C PRO A 81 2.87 -0.50 -15.74
N ARG A 82 2.59 -1.03 -14.54
CA ARG A 82 3.16 -2.26 -13.97
C ARG A 82 2.05 -3.13 -13.38
N THR A 83 2.36 -4.41 -13.17
CA THR A 83 1.41 -5.38 -12.62
C THR A 83 0.93 -4.96 -11.23
N VAL A 84 -0.39 -5.04 -11.04
CA VAL A 84 -1.07 -4.76 -9.77
C VAL A 84 -1.42 -6.06 -9.07
N ALA A 85 -1.11 -6.14 -7.77
CA ALA A 85 -1.58 -7.21 -6.89
C ALA A 85 -2.42 -6.61 -5.75
N VAL A 86 -3.65 -7.10 -5.60
CA VAL A 86 -4.59 -6.64 -4.57
C VAL A 86 -4.78 -7.71 -3.50
N ARG A 87 -4.62 -7.33 -2.24
CA ARG A 87 -4.90 -8.15 -1.06
C ARG A 87 -5.98 -7.48 -0.21
N GLY A 88 -6.95 -8.26 0.21
CA GLY A 88 -7.93 -7.91 1.22
C GLY A 88 -7.53 -8.43 2.61
N PRO A 89 -8.39 -8.25 3.62
CA PRO A 89 -8.11 -8.59 5.01
C PRO A 89 -7.86 -10.08 5.27
N GLU A 90 -8.43 -10.94 4.42
CA GLU A 90 -8.36 -12.41 4.53
C GLU A 90 -7.17 -13.00 3.77
N ASP A 91 -6.47 -12.21 2.95
CA ASP A 91 -5.31 -12.71 2.22
C ASP A 91 -4.08 -12.67 3.15
N ASP A 92 -3.48 -13.83 3.39
CA ASP A 92 -2.30 -14.01 4.22
C ASP A 92 -1.00 -14.20 3.42
N GLU A 93 -1.11 -14.29 2.09
CA GLU A 93 0.01 -14.43 1.18
C GLU A 93 0.59 -13.08 0.72
N ARG A 94 1.90 -12.93 0.88
CA ARG A 94 2.66 -11.82 0.29
C ARG A 94 2.45 -11.79 -1.23
N ALA A 95 2.36 -10.59 -1.78
CA ALA A 95 2.35 -10.38 -3.22
C ALA A 95 3.68 -9.77 -3.66
N ASP A 96 4.32 -10.39 -4.64
CA ASP A 96 5.49 -9.84 -5.33
C ASP A 96 5.01 -9.16 -6.62
N ALA A 97 4.70 -7.87 -6.51
CA ALA A 97 4.29 -7.03 -7.63
C ALA A 97 4.80 -5.59 -7.45
N PRO A 98 5.15 -4.88 -8.54
CA PRO A 98 5.59 -3.48 -8.45
C PRO A 98 4.49 -2.53 -7.98
N VAL A 99 3.21 -2.88 -8.19
CA VAL A 99 2.07 -2.18 -7.59
C VAL A 99 1.37 -3.11 -6.64
N LEU A 100 1.34 -2.73 -5.37
CA LEU A 100 0.84 -3.55 -4.28
C LEU A 100 -0.28 -2.82 -3.56
N VAL A 101 -1.45 -3.44 -3.46
CA VAL A 101 -2.65 -2.81 -2.90
C VAL A 101 -3.16 -3.63 -1.73
N SER A 102 -3.22 -3.01 -0.56
CA SER A 102 -3.80 -3.51 0.66
C SER A 102 -5.18 -2.90 0.88
N ILE A 103 -6.20 -3.73 1.05
CA ILE A 103 -7.53 -3.32 1.51
C ILE A 103 -7.70 -3.89 2.91
N GLY A 104 -7.80 -3.01 3.90
CA GLY A 104 -7.70 -3.43 5.29
C GLY A 104 -8.52 -2.60 6.26
N LEU A 105 -8.70 -3.17 7.44
CA LEU A 105 -9.40 -2.55 8.57
C LEU A 105 -8.50 -1.60 9.38
N GLY A 106 -7.29 -1.29 8.88
CA GLY A 106 -6.28 -0.44 9.53
C GLY A 106 -5.09 -1.22 10.08
N GLY A 107 -4.00 -0.50 10.39
CA GLY A 107 -2.72 -1.07 10.84
C GLY A 107 -2.82 -1.88 12.13
N LYS A 108 -3.66 -1.45 13.10
CA LYS A 108 -3.89 -2.25 14.32
C LYS A 108 -4.50 -3.61 14.05
N HIS A 109 -5.36 -3.73 13.04
CA HIS A 109 -5.97 -5.01 12.70
C HIS A 109 -4.91 -5.94 12.08
N GLU A 110 -4.10 -5.42 11.15
CA GLU A 110 -2.99 -6.16 10.54
C GLU A 110 -1.99 -6.63 11.60
N PHE A 111 -1.57 -5.73 12.49
CA PHE A 111 -0.67 -6.06 13.59
C PHE A 111 -1.26 -7.13 14.52
N ALA A 112 -2.54 -7.02 14.89
CA ALA A 112 -3.18 -8.03 15.72
C ALA A 112 -3.24 -9.41 15.04
N THR A 113 -3.44 -9.44 13.72
CA THR A 113 -3.40 -10.67 12.93
C THR A 113 -1.99 -11.27 12.90
N ALA A 114 -0.95 -10.45 12.65
CA ALA A 114 0.44 -10.89 12.66
C ALA A 114 0.84 -11.48 14.03
N VAL A 115 0.50 -10.79 15.13
CA VAL A 115 0.78 -11.28 16.50
C VAL A 115 0.07 -12.60 16.79
N ARG A 116 -1.17 -12.80 16.29
CA ARG A 116 -1.85 -14.10 16.45
C ARG A 116 -1.14 -15.21 15.68
N LYS A 117 -0.62 -14.94 14.48
CA LYS A 117 0.16 -15.93 13.71
C LYS A 117 1.43 -16.33 14.44
N VAL A 118 2.19 -15.36 14.96
CA VAL A 118 3.36 -15.62 15.82
C VAL A 118 2.97 -16.48 17.03
N ALA A 119 1.87 -16.14 17.72
CA ALA A 119 1.40 -16.93 18.85
C ALA A 119 1.01 -18.37 18.47
N HIS A 120 0.43 -18.58 17.29
CA HIS A 120 0.13 -19.91 16.77
C HIS A 120 1.40 -20.71 16.42
N ALA A 121 2.43 -20.08 15.86
CA ALA A 121 3.73 -20.72 15.61
C ALA A 121 4.40 -21.17 16.91
N VAL A 122 4.30 -20.34 17.96
CA VAL A 122 4.76 -20.70 19.32
C VAL A 122 3.97 -21.89 19.88
N ASP A 123 2.64 -21.88 19.79
CA ASP A 123 1.79 -22.99 20.28
C ASP A 123 2.05 -24.30 19.52
N ALA A 124 2.38 -24.21 18.23
CA ALA A 124 2.78 -25.34 17.39
C ALA A 124 4.20 -25.86 17.69
N GLY A 125 4.99 -25.13 18.48
CA GLY A 125 6.40 -25.45 18.79
C GLY A 125 7.36 -25.15 17.64
N GLU A 126 6.94 -24.32 16.68
CA GLU A 126 7.76 -23.88 15.54
C GLU A 126 8.65 -22.68 15.90
N LEU A 127 8.30 -21.95 16.97
CA LEU A 127 9.03 -20.79 17.49
C LEU A 127 9.10 -20.85 19.03
N ASP A 128 10.24 -20.47 19.62
CA ASP A 128 10.37 -20.34 21.07
C ASP A 128 9.84 -18.96 21.51
N PRO A 129 8.92 -18.87 22.49
CA PRO A 129 8.40 -17.58 22.97
C PRO A 129 9.49 -16.62 23.49
N GLU A 130 10.64 -17.12 23.96
CA GLU A 130 11.75 -16.27 24.40
C GLU A 130 12.60 -15.74 23.23
N GLU A 131 12.46 -16.34 22.04
CA GLU A 131 13.19 -15.94 20.82
C GLU A 131 12.39 -15.01 19.91
N VAL A 132 11.09 -14.80 20.18
CA VAL A 132 10.23 -13.91 19.39
C VAL A 132 10.81 -12.50 19.36
N ASP A 133 11.07 -11.99 18.17
CA ASP A 133 11.59 -10.64 17.95
C ASP A 133 10.79 -9.81 16.92
N GLU A 134 11.34 -8.65 16.56
CA GLU A 134 10.76 -7.71 15.61
C GLU A 134 10.61 -8.34 14.21
N GLU A 135 11.61 -9.14 13.79
CA GLU A 135 11.63 -9.77 12.47
C GLU A 135 10.53 -10.82 12.35
N ASP A 136 10.20 -11.54 13.43
CA ASP A 136 9.12 -12.51 13.43
C ASP A 136 7.75 -11.86 13.20
N VAL A 137 7.53 -10.68 13.80
CA VAL A 137 6.29 -9.93 13.56
C VAL A 137 6.25 -9.37 12.14
N GLU A 138 7.36 -8.78 11.67
CA GLU A 138 7.47 -8.27 10.30
C GLU A 138 7.30 -9.37 9.23
N ARG A 139 7.72 -10.61 9.54
CA ARG A 139 7.51 -11.77 8.66
C ARG A 139 6.03 -12.06 8.43
N GLU A 140 5.21 -11.89 9.45
CA GLU A 140 3.79 -12.17 9.44
C GLU A 140 2.91 -11.03 8.90
N LEU A 141 3.47 -9.84 8.73
CA LEU A 141 2.82 -8.72 8.05
C LEU A 141 2.60 -9.05 6.57
N VAL A 142 1.45 -8.63 6.03
CA VAL A 142 1.12 -8.83 4.61
C VAL A 142 1.98 -7.88 3.76
N PHE A 143 2.39 -6.74 4.33
CA PHE A 143 3.11 -5.67 3.64
C PHE A 143 4.34 -5.15 4.41
N PRO A 144 5.45 -5.90 4.44
CA PRO A 144 6.71 -5.44 5.03
C PRO A 144 7.48 -4.55 4.05
N VAL A 145 6.95 -3.36 3.77
CA VAL A 145 7.55 -2.39 2.86
C VAL A 145 7.95 -1.15 3.64
N ASP A 146 9.16 -0.65 3.37
CA ASP A 146 9.70 0.59 3.95
C ASP A 146 9.64 1.69 2.87
N PRO A 147 8.57 2.50 2.81
CA PRO A 147 8.40 3.50 1.77
C PRO A 147 9.26 4.74 2.01
N ASP A 148 9.94 5.21 0.96
CA ASP A 148 10.68 6.47 0.95
C ASP A 148 9.77 7.70 1.03
N LEU A 149 8.54 7.57 0.51
CA LEU A 149 7.54 8.63 0.48
C LEU A 149 6.16 8.07 0.81
N VAL A 150 5.52 8.65 1.83
CA VAL A 150 4.12 8.38 2.16
C VAL A 150 3.26 9.58 1.79
N VAL A 151 2.29 9.36 0.90
CA VAL A 151 1.24 10.31 0.54
C VAL A 151 -0.06 9.84 1.18
N LYS A 152 -0.74 10.70 1.93
CA LYS A 152 -2.05 10.40 2.50
C LYS A 152 -3.08 11.38 1.99
N THR A 153 -4.21 10.86 1.51
CA THR A 153 -5.37 11.67 1.11
C THR A 153 -6.33 11.87 2.29
N GLY A 154 -7.24 12.84 2.13
CA GLY A 154 -8.20 13.22 3.17
C GLY A 154 -7.61 14.11 4.28
N ALA A 155 -8.49 14.58 5.17
CA ALA A 155 -8.12 15.45 6.30
C ALA A 155 -7.89 14.69 7.63
N GLU A 156 -7.91 13.36 7.58
CA GLU A 156 -7.86 12.51 8.78
C GLU A 156 -6.42 12.28 9.26
N ARG A 157 -6.24 12.20 10.58
CA ARG A 157 -4.92 11.93 11.19
C ARG A 157 -4.39 10.55 10.78
N LEU A 158 -3.08 10.34 10.88
CA LEU A 158 -2.41 9.03 10.67
C LEU A 158 -2.75 7.97 11.74
N SER A 159 -3.89 8.09 12.43
CA SER A 159 -4.20 7.40 13.69
C SER A 159 -4.37 5.87 13.62
N ASP A 160 -4.19 5.25 12.45
CA ASP A 160 -4.30 3.80 12.26
C ASP A 160 -3.64 3.27 10.96
N PHE A 161 -2.52 3.85 10.54
CA PHE A 161 -1.85 3.48 9.29
C PHE A 161 -0.38 3.16 9.53
N MET A 162 0.06 2.02 8.97
CA MET A 162 1.25 1.23 9.33
C MET A 162 1.03 0.35 10.57
#